data_AF-A0A4Y2RWY1-F1
#
_entry.id   AF-A0A4Y2RWY1-F1
#
_cell.length_a   1.000
_cell.length_b   1.000
_cell.length_c   1.000
_cell.angle_alpha   90.00
_cell.angle_beta   90.00
_cell.angle_gamma   90.00
#
_symmetry.space_group_name_H-M   'P 1'
#
loop_
_entity.id
_entity.type
_entity.pdbx_description
1 polymer ?
#
loop_
_entity_poly.entity_id
_entity_poly.type
_entity_poly.pdbx_seq_one_letter_code
_entity_poly.pdbx_strand_id
1 'polypeptide(L)'
;MFKGPTCHRASWQAGQSATAEEFETLAGVGQVKENSSLYNFGPFLDDKGILRMGGRLEYSDFSSDEKHPIVLPRNSSLTGLIVQDEHICMKHGGIATTLANIRSRFWIPKGRQIVQKIIRRCLICRRYSAKSADQLTSQLPEDRIAQTPPFYSSGVDFARPIYVKNLEGMQELYTSNLHLL
;
A
#
# COMPACT_ATOMS: atom_id res chain seq x y z
N MET A 1 -19.59 0.84 13.69
CA MET A 1 -20.15 0.39 12.40
C MET A 1 -19.28 0.99 11.28
N PHE A 2 -18.21 0.31 10.88
CA PHE A 2 -17.29 0.81 9.85
C PHE A 2 -17.96 0.71 8.49
N LYS A 3 -18.56 1.80 8.01
CA LYS A 3 -18.87 1.95 6.59
C LYS A 3 -17.54 2.05 5.86
N GLY A 4 -17.09 0.94 5.28
CA GLY A 4 -15.87 0.88 4.49
C GLY A 4 -15.91 1.86 3.32
N PRO A 5 -14.75 2.25 2.77
CA PRO A 5 -14.68 3.18 1.65
C PRO A 5 -15.48 2.64 0.46
N THR A 6 -16.39 3.46 -0.07
CA THR A 6 -17.19 3.16 -1.27
C THR A 6 -16.30 3.18 -2.50
N CYS A 7 -15.55 2.08 -2.68
CA CYS A 7 -15.08 1.64 -3.98
C CYS A 7 -16.33 1.29 -4.79
N HIS A 8 -16.57 1.94 -5.93
CA HIS A 8 -17.51 1.41 -6.91
C HIS A 8 -16.99 0.04 -7.29
N ARG A 9 -17.53 -0.99 -6.64
CA ARG A 9 -17.11 -2.39 -6.73
C ARG A 9 -17.31 -2.79 -8.18
N ALA A 10 -16.27 -2.64 -9.00
CA ALA A 10 -16.34 -2.98 -10.40
C ALA A 10 -16.84 -4.43 -10.48
N SER A 11 -17.88 -4.64 -11.29
CA SER A 11 -18.47 -5.94 -11.56
C SER A 11 -17.49 -6.74 -12.40
N TRP A 12 -16.36 -7.14 -11.80
CA TRP A 12 -15.41 -8.04 -12.39
C TRP A 12 -16.11 -9.39 -12.58
N GLN A 13 -16.70 -9.59 -13.76
CA GLN A 13 -17.14 -10.89 -14.20
C GLN A 13 -15.87 -11.69 -14.49
N ALA A 14 -15.66 -12.75 -13.72
CA ALA A 14 -14.53 -13.65 -13.87
C ALA A 14 -14.64 -14.34 -15.24
N GLY A 15 -14.06 -13.72 -16.27
CA GLY A 15 -13.77 -14.36 -17.53
C GLY A 15 -12.70 -15.42 -17.31
N GLN A 16 -13.00 -16.63 -17.79
CA GLN A 16 -12.20 -17.86 -17.75
C GLN A 16 -10.70 -17.59 -17.72
N SER A 17 -10.11 -17.66 -16.53
CA SER A 17 -8.66 -17.81 -16.39
C SER A 17 -8.34 -18.63 -15.16
N ALA A 18 -9.11 -19.68 -14.89
CA ALA A 18 -8.62 -20.73 -14.00
C ALA A 18 -7.29 -21.27 -14.57
N THR A 19 -6.37 -21.68 -13.70
CA THR A 19 -5.21 -22.49 -14.07
C THR A 19 -5.72 -23.65 -14.92
N ALA A 20 -5.46 -23.61 -16.24
CA ALA A 20 -6.14 -24.44 -17.23
C ALA A 20 -6.16 -25.93 -16.84
N GLU A 21 -5.05 -26.41 -16.28
CA GLU A 21 -4.90 -27.81 -15.83
C GLU A 21 -5.82 -28.21 -14.67
N GLU A 22 -5.98 -27.35 -13.65
CA GLU A 22 -6.81 -27.68 -12.48
C GLU A 22 -8.30 -27.60 -12.84
N PHE A 23 -8.65 -26.68 -13.73
CA PHE A 23 -10.00 -26.57 -14.30
C PHE A 23 -10.37 -27.80 -15.13
N GLU A 24 -9.50 -28.22 -16.06
CA GLU A 24 -9.72 -29.39 -16.91
C GLU A 24 -9.84 -30.67 -16.08
N THR A 25 -9.00 -30.83 -15.05
CA THR A 25 -9.05 -32.02 -14.19
C THR A 25 -10.37 -32.08 -13.39
N LEU A 26 -10.86 -30.93 -12.88
CA LEU A 26 -12.14 -30.86 -12.19
C LEU A 26 -13.34 -31.06 -13.13
N ALA A 27 -13.29 -30.49 -14.34
CA ALA A 27 -14.36 -30.63 -15.32
C ALA A 27 -14.50 -32.08 -15.84
N GLY A 28 -13.40 -32.84 -15.89
CA GLY A 28 -13.40 -34.24 -16.32
C GLY A 28 -13.60 -35.24 -15.20
N VAL A 29 -12.72 -35.23 -14.19
CA VAL A 29 -12.60 -36.29 -13.16
C VAL A 29 -13.33 -35.91 -11.86
N GLY A 30 -13.74 -34.65 -11.71
CA GLY A 30 -14.43 -34.16 -10.52
C GLY A 30 -13.51 -33.88 -9.32
N GLN A 31 -12.20 -34.09 -9.44
CA GLN A 31 -11.23 -33.87 -8.36
C GLN A 31 -9.89 -33.37 -8.90
N VAL A 32 -9.26 -32.41 -8.20
CA VAL A 32 -7.90 -31.95 -8.55
C VAL A 32 -6.87 -32.99 -8.13
N LYS A 33 -5.73 -33.05 -8.85
CA LYS A 33 -4.59 -33.91 -8.49
C LYS A 33 -4.08 -33.62 -7.07
N GLU A 34 -3.68 -34.68 -6.36
CA GLU A 34 -3.18 -34.62 -4.98
C GLU A 34 -1.93 -33.74 -4.80
N ASN A 35 -1.12 -33.65 -5.85
CA ASN A 35 0.11 -32.84 -5.86
C ASN A 35 -0.14 -31.34 -6.09
N SER A 36 -1.38 -30.93 -6.35
CA SER A 36 -1.71 -29.54 -6.59
C SER A 36 -1.68 -28.73 -5.29
N SER A 37 -1.36 -27.44 -5.41
CA SER A 37 -1.44 -26.53 -4.26
C SER A 37 -2.87 -26.28 -3.76
N LEU A 38 -3.87 -26.64 -4.57
CA LEU A 38 -5.28 -26.44 -4.26
C LEU A 38 -5.94 -27.68 -3.65
N TYR A 39 -5.35 -28.88 -3.76
CA TYR A 39 -5.97 -30.14 -3.35
C TYR A 39 -6.55 -30.11 -1.93
N ASN A 40 -5.74 -29.66 -0.96
CA ASN A 40 -6.12 -29.60 0.46
C ASN A 40 -7.26 -28.63 0.77
N PHE A 41 -7.65 -27.79 -0.19
CA PHE A 41 -8.72 -26.82 -0.01
C PHE A 41 -10.04 -27.24 -0.67
N GLY A 42 -10.13 -28.46 -1.22
CA GLY A 42 -11.36 -28.97 -1.82
C GLY A 42 -11.97 -28.04 -2.88
N PRO A 43 -11.23 -27.65 -3.93
CA PRO A 43 -11.73 -26.76 -4.96
C PRO A 43 -12.86 -27.43 -5.75
N PHE A 44 -13.85 -26.63 -6.15
CA PHE A 44 -15.01 -27.08 -6.91
C PHE A 44 -15.43 -26.05 -7.96
N LEU A 45 -16.27 -26.46 -8.91
CA LEU A 45 -16.87 -25.57 -9.90
C LEU A 45 -18.26 -25.16 -9.41
N ASP A 46 -18.55 -23.86 -9.43
CA ASP A 46 -19.90 -23.37 -9.16
C ASP A 46 -20.85 -23.59 -10.34
N ASP A 47 -22.13 -23.25 -10.16
CA ASP A 47 -23.18 -23.37 -11.19
C ASP A 47 -22.87 -22.58 -12.48
N LYS A 48 -21.90 -21.65 -12.44
CA LYS A 48 -21.46 -20.83 -13.57
C LYS A 48 -20.16 -21.36 -14.19
N GLY A 49 -19.66 -22.50 -13.73
CA GLY A 49 -18.39 -23.08 -14.16
C GLY A 49 -17.18 -22.28 -13.70
N ILE A 50 -17.28 -21.53 -12.60
CA ILE A 50 -16.16 -20.78 -12.04
C ILE A 50 -15.49 -21.62 -10.95
N LEU A 51 -14.15 -21.70 -11.03
CA LEU A 51 -13.34 -22.39 -10.02
C LEU A 51 -13.36 -21.63 -8.69
N ARG A 52 -13.85 -22.29 -7.64
CA ARG A 52 -13.93 -21.76 -6.28
C ARG A 52 -13.23 -22.66 -5.29
N MET A 53 -12.79 -22.05 -4.20
CA MET A 53 -12.20 -22.77 -3.08
C MET A 53 -13.29 -23.35 -2.18
N GLY A 54 -13.13 -24.62 -1.80
CA GLY A 54 -13.83 -25.17 -0.65
C GLY A 54 -13.44 -24.44 0.63
N GLY A 55 -14.38 -24.40 1.58
CA GLY A 55 -14.23 -23.64 2.81
C GLY A 55 -14.82 -24.36 4.01
N ARG A 56 -14.44 -23.93 5.22
CA ARG A 56 -15.00 -24.43 6.50
C ARG A 56 -16.12 -23.55 7.04
N LEU A 57 -16.54 -22.55 6.27
CA LEU A 57 -17.49 -21.52 6.66
C LEU A 57 -18.88 -21.71 6.02
N GLU A 58 -19.19 -22.91 5.54
CA GLU A 58 -20.44 -23.23 4.84
C GLU A 58 -21.70 -22.78 5.61
N TYR A 59 -21.72 -23.02 6.92
CA TYR A 59 -22.84 -22.68 7.82
C TYR A 59 -22.76 -21.29 8.46
N SER A 60 -21.81 -20.43 8.06
CA SER A 60 -21.73 -19.06 8.57
C SER A 60 -22.74 -18.13 7.90
N ASP A 61 -22.95 -16.93 8.45
CA ASP A 61 -23.79 -15.90 7.83
C ASP A 61 -23.07 -15.09 6.72
N PHE A 62 -21.86 -15.52 6.33
CA PHE A 62 -21.08 -14.85 5.28
C PHE A 62 -21.71 -15.01 3.89
N SER A 63 -21.33 -14.11 2.98
CA SER A 63 -21.73 -14.22 1.58
C SER A 63 -21.11 -15.46 0.91
N SER A 64 -21.73 -15.96 -0.17
CA SER A 64 -21.21 -17.12 -0.91
C SER A 64 -19.76 -16.89 -1.39
N ASP A 65 -19.43 -15.68 -1.82
CA ASP A 65 -18.07 -15.31 -2.25
C ASP A 65 -17.05 -15.32 -1.10
N GLU A 66 -17.46 -14.99 0.12
CA GLU A 66 -16.59 -15.04 1.31
C GLU A 66 -16.39 -16.48 1.81
N LYS A 67 -17.45 -17.30 1.72
CA LYS A 67 -17.39 -18.73 2.07
C LYS A 67 -16.53 -19.51 1.08
N HIS A 68 -16.70 -19.20 -0.20
CA HIS A 68 -16.09 -19.91 -1.33
C HIS A 68 -15.46 -18.92 -2.31
N PRO A 69 -14.28 -18.36 -1.99
CA PRO A 69 -13.60 -17.39 -2.84
C PRO A 69 -13.28 -17.94 -4.23
N ILE A 70 -13.39 -17.08 -5.24
CA ILE A 70 -13.04 -17.40 -6.62
C ILE A 70 -11.54 -17.56 -6.75
N VAL A 71 -11.08 -18.67 -7.34
CA VAL A 71 -9.66 -18.89 -7.58
C VAL A 71 -9.22 -18.04 -8.76
N LEU A 72 -8.21 -17.19 -8.51
CA LEU A 72 -7.58 -16.38 -9.54
C LEU A 72 -6.17 -16.88 -9.83
N PRO A 73 -5.78 -16.96 -11.11
CA PRO A 73 -4.46 -17.39 -11.50
C PRO A 73 -3.44 -16.32 -11.09
N ARG A 74 -2.30 -16.75 -10.56
CA ARG A 74 -1.23 -15.82 -10.16
C ARG A 74 -0.75 -14.97 -11.35
N ASN A 75 -0.56 -15.56 -12.52
CA ASN A 75 0.13 -14.91 -13.64
C ASN A 75 -0.80 -14.21 -14.64
N SER A 76 -2.05 -13.93 -14.29
CA SER A 76 -2.98 -13.21 -15.18
C SER A 76 -2.89 -11.70 -15.02
N SER A 77 -3.09 -10.99 -16.15
CA SER A 77 -3.27 -9.53 -16.16
C SER A 77 -4.45 -9.11 -15.29
N LEU A 78 -5.56 -9.87 -15.33
CA LEU A 78 -6.76 -9.60 -14.54
C LEU A 78 -6.46 -9.59 -13.04
N THR A 79 -5.71 -10.57 -12.55
CA THR A 79 -5.29 -10.64 -11.14
C THR A 79 -4.48 -9.42 -10.75
N GLY A 80 -3.63 -8.93 -11.65
CA GLY A 80 -2.87 -7.69 -11.43
C GLY A 80 -3.78 -6.47 -11.28
N LEU A 81 -4.76 -6.32 -12.16
CA LEU A 81 -5.73 -5.22 -12.14
C LEU A 81 -6.60 -5.24 -10.89
N ILE A 82 -7.14 -6.41 -10.50
CA ILE A 82 -7.95 -6.57 -9.29
C ILE A 82 -7.17 -6.17 -8.05
N VAL A 83 -5.91 -6.62 -7.92
CA VAL A 83 -5.08 -6.29 -6.76
C VAL A 83 -4.75 -4.80 -6.72
N GLN A 84 -4.55 -4.17 -7.88
CA GLN A 84 -4.31 -2.73 -7.96
C GLN A 84 -5.55 -1.93 -7.59
N ASP A 85 -6.73 -2.32 -8.08
CA ASP A 85 -8.02 -1.71 -7.75
C ASP A 85 -8.30 -1.80 -6.24
N GLU A 86 -8.19 -3.00 -5.66
CA GLU A 86 -8.37 -3.20 -4.22
C GLU A 86 -7.37 -2.40 -3.38
N HIS A 87 -6.11 -2.28 -3.83
CA HIS A 87 -5.12 -1.46 -3.16
C HIS A 87 -5.51 0.03 -3.13
N ILE A 88 -6.02 0.57 -4.24
CA ILE A 88 -6.49 1.96 -4.34
C ILE A 88 -7.76 2.15 -3.52
N CYS A 89 -8.69 1.21 -3.60
CA CYS A 89 -9.96 1.23 -2.87
C CYS A 89 -9.76 1.17 -1.34
N MET A 90 -8.77 0.41 -0.88
CA MET A 90 -8.32 0.40 0.52
C MET A 90 -7.43 1.61 0.90
N LYS A 91 -7.47 2.69 0.12
CA LYS A 91 -6.75 3.95 0.38
C LYS A 91 -5.26 3.74 0.60
N HIS A 92 -4.64 2.92 -0.25
CA HIS A 92 -3.23 2.57 -0.16
C HIS A 92 -2.86 1.81 1.11
N GLY A 93 -3.79 1.02 1.65
CA GLY A 93 -3.55 0.13 2.78
C GLY A 93 -2.35 -0.81 2.54
N GLY A 94 -1.74 -1.26 3.65
CA GLY A 94 -0.58 -2.15 3.60
C GLY A 94 -0.88 -3.50 2.95
N ILE A 95 0.18 -4.32 2.81
CA ILE A 95 0.09 -5.65 2.19
C ILE A 95 -0.95 -6.52 2.90
N ALA A 96 -0.96 -6.54 4.24
CA ALA A 96 -1.88 -7.35 5.03
C ALA A 96 -3.35 -6.92 4.82
N THR A 97 -3.62 -5.62 4.88
CA THR A 97 -4.96 -5.04 4.70
C THR A 97 -5.51 -5.32 3.31
N THR A 98 -4.69 -5.06 2.28
CA THR A 98 -5.09 -5.29 0.88
C THR A 98 -5.35 -6.79 0.65
N LEU A 99 -4.47 -7.66 1.16
CA LEU A 99 -4.62 -9.11 1.03
C LEU A 99 -5.84 -9.66 1.78
N ALA A 100 -6.16 -9.11 2.95
CA ALA A 100 -7.34 -9.50 3.71
C ALA A 100 -8.64 -9.16 2.96
N ASN A 101 -8.71 -7.96 2.36
CA ASN A 101 -9.85 -7.58 1.55
C ASN A 101 -9.97 -8.46 0.30
N ILE A 102 -8.87 -8.71 -0.43
CA ILE A 102 -8.89 -9.62 -1.59
C ILE A 102 -9.44 -11.01 -1.21
N ARG A 103 -9.05 -11.54 -0.04
CA ARG A 103 -9.50 -12.86 0.44
C ARG A 103 -10.98 -12.97 0.77
N SER A 104 -11.69 -11.85 0.90
CA SER A 104 -13.15 -11.86 1.06
C SER A 104 -13.87 -12.33 -0.22
N ARG A 105 -13.21 -12.32 -1.38
CA ARG A 105 -13.84 -12.65 -2.67
C ARG A 105 -12.99 -13.54 -3.57
N PHE A 106 -11.67 -13.43 -3.46
CA PHE A 106 -10.73 -14.07 -4.36
C PHE A 106 -9.63 -14.82 -3.60
N TRP A 107 -9.30 -16.00 -4.09
CA TRP A 107 -8.13 -16.76 -3.66
C TRP A 107 -7.06 -16.75 -4.74
N ILE A 108 -5.91 -16.13 -4.44
CA ILE A 108 -4.76 -16.09 -5.36
C ILE A 108 -3.66 -16.99 -4.77
N PRO A 109 -3.22 -18.06 -5.46
CA PRO A 109 -2.05 -18.82 -5.06
C PRO A 109 -0.82 -17.93 -4.92
N LYS A 110 -0.15 -18.01 -3.77
CA LYS A 110 0.97 -17.11 -3.40
C LYS A 110 0.59 -15.62 -3.47
N GLY A 111 -0.68 -15.27 -3.21
CA GLY A 111 -1.24 -13.92 -3.38
C GLY A 111 -0.47 -12.81 -2.69
N ARG A 112 0.11 -13.06 -1.51
CA ARG A 112 0.96 -12.08 -0.80
C ARG A 112 2.10 -11.54 -1.67
N GLN A 113 2.70 -12.38 -2.52
CA GLN A 113 3.81 -11.98 -3.37
C GLN A 113 3.36 -11.00 -4.47
N ILE A 114 2.18 -11.21 -5.04
CA ILE A 114 1.60 -10.30 -6.05
C ILE A 114 1.20 -8.98 -5.41
N VAL A 115 0.50 -9.03 -4.28
CA VAL A 115 0.12 -7.82 -3.54
C VAL A 115 1.36 -7.00 -3.20
N GLN A 116 2.41 -7.64 -2.68
CA GLN A 116 3.68 -6.97 -2.41
C GLN A 116 4.32 -6.38 -3.67
N LYS A 117 4.32 -7.10 -4.80
CA LYS A 117 4.86 -6.62 -6.08
C LYS A 117 4.13 -5.37 -6.56
N ILE A 118 2.80 -5.34 -6.45
CA ILE A 118 1.97 -4.21 -6.92
C ILE A 118 2.14 -3.01 -5.99
N ILE A 119 2.07 -3.21 -4.67
CA ILE A 119 2.23 -2.12 -3.69
C ILE A 119 3.63 -1.48 -3.80
N ARG A 120 4.69 -2.27 -3.99
CA ARG A 120 6.05 -1.74 -4.19
C ARG A 120 6.20 -0.87 -5.45
N ARG A 121 5.35 -1.07 -6.45
CA ARG A 121 5.32 -0.27 -7.69
C ARG A 121 4.41 0.96 -7.57
N CYS A 122 3.57 1.05 -6.55
CA CYS A 122 2.70 2.19 -6.32
C CYS A 122 3.53 3.43 -5.95
N LEU A 123 3.45 4.48 -6.78
CA LEU A 123 4.19 5.72 -6.58
C LEU A 123 3.79 6.43 -5.28
N ILE A 124 2.51 6.37 -4.93
CA ILE A 124 1.96 6.97 -3.71
C ILE A 124 2.58 6.28 -2.49
N CYS A 125 2.49 4.95 -2.42
CA CYS A 125 3.12 4.19 -1.33
C CYS A 125 4.63 4.41 -1.28
N ARG A 126 5.31 4.43 -2.43
CA ARG A 126 6.77 4.64 -2.50
C ARG A 126 7.17 6.01 -1.93
N ARG A 127 6.39 7.06 -2.23
CA ARG A 127 6.61 8.40 -1.68
C ARG A 127 6.41 8.41 -0.16
N TYR A 128 5.34 7.82 0.35
CA TYR A 128 5.09 7.78 1.79
C TYR A 128 6.02 6.83 2.56
N SER A 129 6.58 5.81 1.90
CA SER A 129 7.56 4.90 2.50
C SER A 129 9.01 5.37 2.35
N ALA A 130 9.24 6.53 1.71
CA ALA A 130 10.58 7.04 1.51
C ALA A 130 11.21 7.37 2.87
N LYS A 131 12.41 6.82 3.12
CA LYS A 131 13.20 7.20 4.28
C LYS A 131 13.70 8.62 4.08
N SER A 132 13.79 9.39 5.18
CA SER A 132 14.55 10.63 5.17
C SER A 132 15.97 10.35 4.70
N ALA A 133 16.56 11.28 3.96
CA ALA A 133 17.99 11.20 3.69
C ALA A 133 18.72 11.20 5.04
N ASP A 134 19.72 10.32 5.19
CA ASP A 134 20.64 10.43 6.30
C ASP A 134 21.41 11.73 6.09
N GLN A 135 21.14 12.71 6.95
CA GLN A 135 21.92 13.94 6.96
C GLN A 135 23.28 13.58 7.56
N LEU A 136 24.31 13.52 6.71
CA LEU A 136 25.68 13.54 7.18
C LEU A 136 25.86 14.86 7.95
N THR A 137 25.94 14.78 9.27
CA THR A 137 26.34 15.92 10.09
C THR A 137 27.79 16.25 9.73
N SER A 138 28.00 17.41 9.12
CA SER A 138 29.36 17.90 8.84
C SER A 138 30.11 18.12 10.15
N GLN A 139 31.45 18.16 10.07
CA GLN A 139 32.25 18.62 11.19
C GLN A 139 31.82 20.05 11.57
N LEU A 140 31.77 20.32 12.88
CA LEU A 140 31.49 21.67 13.37
C LEU A 140 32.65 22.60 12.95
N PRO A 141 32.38 23.85 12.53
CA PRO A 141 33.41 24.83 12.24
C PRO A 141 34.31 25.07 13.46
N GLU A 142 35.58 25.39 13.22
CA GLU A 142 36.56 25.66 14.28
C GLU A 142 36.08 26.75 15.26
N ASP A 143 35.45 27.80 14.74
CA ASP A 143 34.87 28.91 15.52
C ASP A 143 33.82 28.46 16.55
N ARG A 144 33.25 27.26 16.41
CA ARG A 144 32.26 26.69 17.35
C ARG A 144 32.89 25.81 18.43
N ILE A 145 34.17 25.48 18.31
CA ILE A 145 34.88 24.52 19.18
C ILE A 145 36.10 25.16 19.85
N ALA A 146 36.76 26.11 19.18
CA ALA A 146 37.95 26.77 19.66
C ALA A 146 37.67 27.56 20.94
N GLN A 147 38.51 27.39 21.96
CA GLN A 147 38.45 28.20 23.17
C GLN A 147 39.02 29.58 22.87
N THR A 148 38.14 30.55 22.67
CA THR A 148 38.50 31.94 22.35
C THR A 148 38.01 32.89 23.44
N PRO A 149 38.63 34.08 23.61
CA PRO A 149 38.16 35.09 24.53
C PRO A 149 36.72 35.54 24.20
N PRO A 150 35.95 36.06 25.18
CA PRO A 150 34.63 36.62 24.90
C PRO A 150 34.66 37.64 23.77
N PHE A 151 33.63 37.65 22.91
CA PHE A 151 33.48 38.54 21.74
C PHE A 151 34.49 38.33 20.60
N TYR A 152 35.31 37.28 20.63
CA TYR A 152 36.27 36.97 19.55
C TYR A 152 35.57 36.55 18.25
N SER A 153 34.47 35.79 18.36
CA SER A 153 33.62 35.42 17.24
C SER A 153 32.17 35.86 17.50
N SER A 154 31.49 36.34 16.46
CA SER A 154 30.08 36.74 16.56
C SER A 154 29.32 36.29 15.32
N GLY A 155 28.11 35.79 15.52
CA GLY A 155 27.16 35.47 14.47
C GLY A 155 26.14 36.58 14.32
N VAL A 156 25.91 37.03 13.09
CA VAL A 156 24.82 37.95 12.76
C VAL A 156 23.79 37.18 11.97
N ASP A 157 22.56 37.11 12.48
CA ASP A 157 21.42 36.57 11.75
C ASP A 157 20.45 37.69 11.42
N PHE A 158 19.91 37.68 10.21
CA PHE A 158 18.92 38.66 9.78
C PHE A 158 17.55 38.00 9.78
N ALA A 159 16.61 38.60 10.52
CA ALA A 159 15.23 38.24 10.34
C ALA A 159 14.77 38.61 8.93
N ARG A 160 13.79 37.87 8.40
CA ARG A 160 13.06 38.31 7.20
C ARG A 160 12.44 39.71 7.44
N PRO A 161 12.13 40.47 6.37
CA PRO A 161 11.55 41.81 6.50
C PRO A 161 10.37 41.82 7.46
N ILE A 162 10.45 42.68 8.47
CA ILE A 162 9.37 42.92 9.41
C ILE A 162 8.65 44.19 8.94
N TYR A 163 7.36 44.05 8.65
CA TYR A 163 6.52 45.16 8.22
C TYR A 163 6.01 45.94 9.44
N VAL A 164 6.39 47.20 9.55
CA VAL A 164 5.96 48.09 10.64
C VAL A 164 5.15 49.24 10.08
N LYS A 165 4.01 49.54 10.72
CA LYS A 165 3.14 50.63 10.31
C LYS A 165 3.48 51.89 11.11
N ASN A 166 3.97 52.90 10.41
CA ASN A 166 4.25 54.23 10.95
C ASN A 166 3.19 55.24 10.46
N LEU A 167 3.28 56.48 10.95
CA LEU A 167 2.36 57.58 10.55
C LEU A 167 2.39 57.88 9.05
N GLU A 168 3.49 57.54 8.37
CA GLU A 168 3.72 57.77 6.95
C GLU A 168 3.31 56.57 6.06
N GLY A 169 2.94 55.43 6.66
CA GLY A 169 2.56 54.21 5.93
C GLY A 169 3.25 52.95 6.45
N MET A 170 3.15 51.86 5.68
CA MET A 170 3.77 50.58 6.01
C MET A 170 5.21 50.56 5.47
N GLN A 171 6.19 50.35 6.35
CA GLN A 171 7.62 50.33 6.02
C GLN A 171 8.20 48.94 6.31
N GLU A 172 9.12 48.50 5.47
CA GLU A 172 9.93 47.29 5.67
C GLU A 172 11.15 47.62 6.53
N LEU A 173 11.30 46.93 7.67
CA LEU A 173 12.47 47.04 8.53
C LEU A 173 13.22 45.71 8.57
N TYR A 174 14.54 45.79 8.51
CA TYR A 174 15.44 44.66 8.69
C TYR A 174 16.06 44.75 10.08
N THR A 175 15.84 43.73 10.90
CA THR A 175 16.47 43.61 12.22
C THR A 175 17.51 42.52 12.18
N SER A 176 18.75 42.86 12.57
CA SER A 176 19.82 41.90 12.81
C SER A 176 19.84 41.48 14.27
N ASN A 177 19.92 40.17 14.54
CA ASN A 177 20.24 39.63 15.85
C ASN A 177 21.73 39.30 15.90
N LEU A 178 22.42 39.90 16.85
CA LEU A 178 23.81 39.58 17.15
C LEU A 178 23.85 38.48 18.22
N HIS A 179 24.44 37.34 17.89
CA HIS A 179 24.73 36.27 18.84
C HIS A 179 26.24 36.20 19.04
N LEU A 180 26.68 36.25 20.29
CA LEU A 180 28.09 36.04 20.63
C LEU A 180 28.32 34.54 20.74
N LEU A 181 29.27 34.03 19.97
CA LEU A 181 29.62 32.60 19.90
C LEU A 181 30.75 32.27 20.88
#